data_AF-A0A091AUA9-F1
#
_entry.id   AF-A0A091AUA9-F1
#
_cell.length_a   1.000
_cell.length_b   1.000
_cell.length_c   1.000
_cell.angle_alpha   90.00
_cell.angle_beta   90.00
_cell.angle_gamma   90.00
#
_symmetry.space_group_name_H-M   'P 1'
#
loop_
_entity.id
_entity.type
_entity.pdbx_description
1 polymer ?
#
loop_
_entity_poly.entity_id
_entity_poly.type
_entity_poly.pdbx_seq_one_letter_code
_entity_poly.pdbx_strand_id
1 'polypeptide(L)'
;MKAKAAKTRLRPGFLHLRFGAESGDNVAPTPWFRTFLRDAERMKPHFLLKDWHAFAPGLTDRQAWLDWARQPHLPKGEDTPALAEMPAMQRRRVENLGRMALQVAYWCQVSVDTAVPLVFASRHGDLSRTYEMLDALARDEALSPTNFGLSTHNAIAAQYSIARKLTGNYSAVSAGAASAEAAVIEALGLLSDGAEEVLIAMYDGCPPDAYAPYADEPAADYAWALRIAAAQAGDAGFSLDGDGTDADGQAPTGLPHGLEVLRFLLSDDAAMEFHASGRCWRWQRHA
;
A
#
# COMPACT_ATOMS: atom_id res chain seq x y z
N MET A 1 -5.30 -41.63 36.32
CA MET A 1 -5.44 -41.37 34.87
C MET A 1 -4.86 -40.00 34.56
N LYS A 2 -3.88 -39.93 33.66
CA LYS A 2 -3.19 -38.70 33.23
C LYS A 2 -4.01 -38.01 32.15
N ALA A 3 -4.27 -36.71 32.27
CA ALA A 3 -4.68 -35.86 31.15
C ALA A 3 -3.59 -34.80 30.95
N LYS A 4 -2.94 -34.88 29.78
CA LYS A 4 -1.78 -34.07 29.39
C LYS A 4 -2.34 -32.84 28.65
N ALA A 5 -2.24 -31.67 29.26
CA ALA A 5 -2.57 -30.40 28.59
C ALA A 5 -1.52 -30.11 27.51
N ALA A 6 -1.93 -30.11 26.24
CA ALA A 6 -1.11 -29.65 25.13
C ALA A 6 -1.00 -28.12 25.20
N LYS A 7 0.17 -27.61 25.57
CA LYS A 7 0.53 -26.20 25.39
C LYS A 7 0.93 -25.99 23.94
N THR A 8 0.04 -25.44 23.13
CA THR A 8 0.40 -24.87 21.82
C THR A 8 1.22 -23.61 22.07
N ARG A 9 2.55 -23.73 21.98
CA ARG A 9 3.44 -22.57 21.88
C ARG A 9 3.36 -22.04 20.46
N LEU A 10 2.69 -20.91 20.27
CA LEU A 10 3.01 -20.01 19.17
C LEU A 10 4.46 -19.53 19.42
N ARG A 11 5.37 -19.81 18.49
CA ARG A 11 6.69 -19.19 18.46
C ARG A 11 6.70 -18.12 17.36
N PRO A 12 7.32 -16.95 17.62
CA PRO A 12 7.29 -15.79 16.74
C PRO A 12 8.41 -15.83 15.70
N GLY A 13 8.22 -15.04 14.63
CA GLY A 13 9.29 -14.50 13.80
C GLY A 13 9.20 -14.93 12.35
N PHE A 14 8.95 -13.99 11.44
CA PHE A 14 9.55 -13.93 10.11
C PHE A 14 9.40 -12.52 9.52
N LEU A 15 10.51 -11.79 9.50
CA LEU A 15 10.90 -10.94 8.38
C LEU A 15 12.43 -10.98 8.35
N HIS A 16 13.00 -11.78 7.46
CA HIS A 16 14.39 -11.61 7.04
C HIS A 16 14.37 -11.29 5.55
N LEU A 17 14.22 -9.99 5.29
CA LEU A 17 14.82 -9.34 4.14
C LEU A 17 16.31 -9.70 4.16
N ARG A 18 16.85 -10.16 3.01
CA ARG A 18 18.30 -10.34 2.85
C ARG A 18 18.97 -8.97 2.97
N PHE A 19 19.47 -8.63 4.15
CA PHE A 19 20.57 -7.68 4.29
C PHE A 19 21.87 -8.38 3.93
N GLY A 20 22.77 -7.65 3.26
CA GLY A 20 24.11 -8.11 2.89
C GLY A 20 24.79 -8.85 4.04
N ALA A 21 25.30 -10.03 3.73
CA ALA A 21 25.86 -10.96 4.69
C ALA A 21 27.25 -10.49 5.16
N GLU A 22 27.37 -10.09 6.42
CA GLU A 22 28.59 -10.32 7.20
C GLU A 22 28.23 -10.56 8.68
N SER A 23 27.81 -11.79 9.02
CA SER A 23 28.16 -12.46 10.29
C SER A 23 27.61 -13.89 10.36
N GLY A 24 28.49 -14.87 10.21
CA GLY A 24 28.81 -15.79 11.32
C GLY A 24 27.98 -17.04 11.60
N ASP A 25 26.68 -17.17 11.26
CA ASP A 25 25.92 -18.39 11.59
C ASP A 25 25.01 -18.84 10.44
N ASN A 26 25.49 -19.85 9.70
CA ASN A 26 24.81 -20.43 8.55
C ASN A 26 23.75 -21.45 8.99
N VAL A 27 22.60 -20.97 9.48
CA VAL A 27 21.42 -21.82 9.69
C VAL A 27 20.74 -22.04 8.34
N ALA A 28 20.87 -23.26 7.81
CA ALA A 28 20.30 -23.60 6.52
C ALA A 28 18.76 -23.45 6.56
N PRO A 29 18.13 -22.75 5.59
CA PRO A 29 16.69 -22.47 5.63
C PRO A 29 15.86 -23.76 5.63
N THR A 30 14.73 -23.74 6.33
CA THR A 30 13.82 -24.89 6.45
C THR A 30 13.25 -25.32 5.10
N PRO A 31 12.96 -26.62 4.88
CA PRO A 31 12.51 -27.14 3.59
C PRO A 31 11.30 -26.41 3.00
N TRP A 32 10.32 -26.03 3.83
CA TRP A 32 9.13 -25.27 3.38
C TRP A 32 9.50 -23.87 2.88
N PHE A 33 10.48 -23.21 3.50
CA PHE A 33 10.95 -21.88 3.11
C PHE A 33 11.74 -21.93 1.80
N ARG A 34 12.49 -23.02 1.56
CA ARG A 34 13.15 -23.25 0.27
C ARG A 34 12.16 -23.57 -0.84
N THR A 35 11.10 -24.32 -0.56
CA THR A 35 10.03 -24.58 -1.53
C THR A 35 9.28 -23.30 -1.87
N PHE A 36 8.91 -22.49 -0.87
CA PHE A 36 8.32 -21.17 -1.09
C PHE A 36 9.23 -20.25 -1.91
N LEU A 37 10.52 -20.14 -1.57
CA LEU A 37 11.47 -19.34 -2.35
C LEU A 37 11.66 -19.89 -3.77
N ARG A 38 11.67 -21.20 -3.96
CA ARG A 38 11.83 -21.85 -5.27
C ARG A 38 10.58 -21.73 -6.14
N ASP A 39 9.40 -21.71 -5.54
CA ASP A 39 8.12 -21.50 -6.24
C ASP A 39 7.89 -20.00 -6.49
N ALA A 40 8.33 -19.11 -5.59
CA ALA A 40 8.36 -17.66 -5.77
C ALA A 40 9.40 -17.21 -6.81
N GLU A 41 10.55 -17.89 -6.92
CA GLU A 41 11.53 -17.70 -8.00
C GLU A 41 11.02 -18.19 -9.37
N ARG A 42 9.91 -18.95 -9.40
CA ARG A 42 9.33 -19.53 -10.63
C ARG A 42 7.97 -18.95 -11.01
N MET A 43 7.24 -18.35 -10.08
CA MET A 43 6.02 -17.62 -10.37
C MET A 43 6.34 -16.15 -10.52
N LYS A 44 6.27 -15.65 -11.76
CA LYS A 44 5.86 -14.26 -11.93
C LYS A 44 4.46 -14.15 -11.33
N PRO A 45 4.23 -13.44 -10.22
CA PRO A 45 2.92 -13.43 -9.61
C PRO A 45 1.98 -12.63 -10.51
N HIS A 46 1.06 -13.34 -11.17
CA HIS A 46 0.05 -12.76 -12.03
C HIS A 46 -1.22 -12.49 -11.20
N PHE A 47 -1.84 -11.33 -11.41
CA PHE A 47 -3.10 -10.97 -10.76
C PHE A 47 -4.06 -10.28 -11.73
N LEU A 48 -5.35 -10.41 -11.43
CA LEU A 48 -6.44 -9.75 -12.15
C LEU A 48 -6.81 -8.46 -11.42
N LEU A 49 -7.00 -7.38 -12.17
CA LEU A 49 -7.61 -6.16 -11.64
C LEU A 49 -9.13 -6.25 -11.78
N LYS A 50 -9.84 -6.46 -10.66
CA LYS A 50 -11.30 -6.61 -10.62
C LYS A 50 -12.01 -5.27 -10.63
N ASP A 51 -11.45 -4.30 -9.90
CA ASP A 51 -11.94 -2.93 -9.88
C ASP A 51 -10.86 -1.96 -9.39
N TRP A 52 -11.07 -0.68 -9.63
CA TRP A 52 -10.19 0.38 -9.14
C TRP A 52 -10.98 1.67 -8.90
N HIS A 53 -10.52 2.44 -7.93
CA HIS A 53 -10.99 3.79 -7.65
C HIS A 53 -9.81 4.67 -7.27
N ALA A 54 -9.90 5.96 -7.56
CA ALA A 54 -8.86 6.91 -7.22
C ALA A 54 -9.46 8.27 -6.86
N PHE A 55 -8.72 9.03 -6.07
CA PHE A 55 -9.06 10.39 -5.69
C PHE A 55 -7.78 11.20 -5.54
N ALA A 56 -7.80 12.40 -6.12
CA ALA A 56 -6.86 13.46 -5.86
C ALA A 56 -7.62 14.78 -6.06
N PRO A 57 -7.18 15.90 -5.48
CA PRO A 57 -7.82 17.19 -5.74
C PRO A 57 -7.91 17.48 -7.25
N GLY A 58 -9.10 17.86 -7.72
CA GLY A 58 -9.39 18.05 -9.14
C GLY A 58 -9.61 16.78 -9.98
N LEU A 59 -9.43 15.57 -9.43
CA LEU A 59 -9.61 14.27 -10.10
C LEU A 59 -10.49 13.34 -9.27
N THR A 60 -11.80 13.39 -9.51
CA THR A 60 -12.79 12.76 -8.61
C THR A 60 -13.60 11.64 -9.24
N ASP A 61 -13.72 11.59 -10.57
CA ASP A 61 -14.47 10.53 -11.27
C ASP A 61 -13.56 9.65 -12.14
N ARG A 62 -14.10 8.49 -12.53
CA ARG A 62 -13.36 7.46 -13.26
C ARG A 62 -12.89 7.95 -14.63
N GLN A 63 -13.68 8.77 -15.32
CA GLN A 63 -13.32 9.28 -16.65
C GLN A 63 -12.18 10.30 -16.53
N ALA A 64 -12.23 11.19 -15.55
CA ALA A 64 -11.16 12.15 -15.27
C ALA A 64 -9.81 11.44 -15.03
N TRP A 65 -9.81 10.31 -14.31
CA TRP A 65 -8.61 9.51 -14.09
C TRP A 65 -8.10 8.80 -15.35
N LEU A 66 -9.01 8.31 -16.21
CA LEU A 66 -8.63 7.73 -17.51
C LEU A 66 -8.04 8.78 -18.46
N ASP A 67 -8.59 9.99 -18.47
CA ASP A 67 -8.08 11.11 -19.27
C ASP A 67 -6.73 11.59 -18.72
N TRP A 68 -6.60 11.70 -17.39
CA TRP A 68 -5.35 11.99 -16.71
C TRP A 68 -4.26 10.96 -17.03
N ALA A 69 -4.59 9.66 -17.09
CA ALA A 69 -3.61 8.63 -17.40
C ALA A 69 -3.00 8.77 -18.81
N ARG A 70 -3.75 9.38 -19.75
CA ARG A 70 -3.30 9.69 -21.12
C ARG A 70 -2.45 10.97 -21.18
N GLN A 71 -2.70 11.91 -20.27
CA GLN A 71 -2.00 13.19 -20.19
C GLN A 71 -1.67 13.52 -18.72
N PRO A 72 -0.69 12.79 -18.14
CA PRO A 72 -0.40 12.87 -16.73
C PRO A 72 0.09 14.27 -16.35
N HIS A 73 -0.42 14.75 -15.21
CA HIS A 73 0.06 15.96 -14.57
C HIS A 73 -0.03 15.79 -13.05
N LEU A 74 0.77 16.55 -12.31
CA LEU A 74 0.71 16.53 -10.86
C LEU A 74 -0.66 17.08 -10.40
N PRO A 75 -1.48 16.31 -9.65
CA PRO A 75 -2.75 16.79 -9.13
C PRO A 75 -2.56 18.03 -8.24
N LYS A 76 -3.52 18.95 -8.28
CA LYS A 76 -3.49 20.21 -7.53
C LYS A 76 -4.87 20.58 -7.05
N GLY A 77 -4.93 21.20 -5.88
CA GLY A 77 -6.17 21.69 -5.27
C GLY A 77 -6.25 21.31 -3.80
N GLU A 78 -7.39 21.62 -3.20
CA GLU A 78 -7.65 21.41 -1.76
C GLU A 78 -8.92 20.57 -1.53
N ASP A 79 -9.49 20.00 -2.60
CA ASP A 79 -10.71 19.22 -2.51
C ASP A 79 -10.51 17.99 -1.62
N THR A 80 -11.43 17.80 -0.68
CA THR A 80 -11.46 16.66 0.24
C THR A 80 -12.73 15.85 0.00
N PRO A 81 -12.66 14.50 -0.07
CA PRO A 81 -13.87 13.71 -0.24
C PRO A 81 -14.75 13.75 1.02
N ALA A 82 -16.06 13.69 0.80
CA ALA A 82 -17.05 13.81 1.88
C ALA A 82 -17.00 12.65 2.88
N LEU A 83 -16.59 11.44 2.44
CA LEU A 83 -16.56 10.21 3.23
C LEU A 83 -17.93 9.90 3.86
N ALA A 84 -19.00 10.06 3.08
CA ALA A 84 -20.37 10.02 3.59
C ALA A 84 -20.75 8.64 4.14
N GLU A 85 -20.12 7.58 3.62
CA GLU A 85 -20.31 6.17 3.97
C GLU A 85 -19.82 5.84 5.39
N MET A 86 -18.87 6.62 5.93
CA MET A 86 -18.37 6.44 7.29
C MET A 86 -19.34 7.06 8.31
N PRO A 87 -19.64 6.42 9.46
CA PRO A 87 -20.44 7.02 10.51
C PRO A 87 -19.88 8.38 10.97
N ALA A 88 -20.77 9.38 11.10
CA ALA A 88 -20.39 10.78 11.30
C ALA A 88 -19.43 11.02 12.49
N MET A 89 -19.59 10.28 13.60
CA MET A 89 -18.74 10.40 14.78
C MET A 89 -17.31 9.89 14.54
N GLN A 90 -17.15 8.83 13.75
CA GLN A 90 -15.84 8.29 13.41
C GLN A 90 -15.16 9.17 12.36
N ARG A 91 -15.93 9.65 11.37
CA ARG A 91 -15.46 10.57 10.32
C ARG A 91 -14.83 11.86 10.87
N ARG A 92 -15.26 12.35 12.04
CA ARG A 92 -14.67 13.53 12.69
C ARG A 92 -13.22 13.37 13.13
N ARG A 93 -12.70 12.13 13.16
CA ARG A 93 -11.32 11.80 13.56
C ARG A 93 -10.39 11.54 12.37
N VAL A 94 -10.86 11.81 11.15
CA VAL A 94 -10.14 11.52 9.91
C VAL A 94 -9.77 12.82 9.22
N GLU A 95 -8.47 13.05 9.04
CA GLU A 95 -7.91 14.20 8.31
C GLU A 95 -8.01 14.01 6.79
N ASN A 96 -7.58 15.01 6.02
CA ASN A 96 -7.64 15.00 4.56
C ASN A 96 -7.06 13.72 3.94
N LEU A 97 -5.83 13.35 4.28
CA LEU A 97 -5.19 12.14 3.73
C LEU A 97 -5.96 10.87 4.06
N GLY A 98 -6.38 10.73 5.32
CA GLY A 98 -7.23 9.62 5.74
C GLY A 98 -8.56 9.62 4.99
N ARG A 99 -9.17 10.78 4.72
CA ARG A 99 -10.44 10.86 3.97
C ARG A 99 -10.28 10.36 2.54
N MET A 100 -9.20 10.75 1.86
CA MET A 100 -8.90 10.25 0.52
C MET A 100 -8.71 8.73 0.52
N ALA A 101 -7.82 8.21 1.38
CA ALA A 101 -7.54 6.79 1.50
C ALA A 101 -8.79 5.96 1.82
N LEU A 102 -9.58 6.42 2.79
CA LEU A 102 -10.81 5.74 3.17
C LEU A 102 -11.87 5.83 2.08
N GLN A 103 -12.03 6.97 1.41
CA GLN A 103 -13.06 7.13 0.38
C GLN A 103 -12.84 6.17 -0.79
N VAL A 104 -11.60 6.05 -1.29
CA VAL A 104 -11.30 5.12 -2.39
C VAL A 104 -11.51 3.66 -1.95
N ALA A 105 -11.20 3.32 -0.70
CA ALA A 105 -11.49 2.01 -0.14
C ALA A 105 -13.00 1.74 -0.04
N TYR A 106 -13.79 2.73 0.41
CA TYR A 106 -15.25 2.63 0.44
C TYR A 106 -15.87 2.46 -0.94
N TRP A 107 -15.31 3.08 -1.98
CA TRP A 107 -15.79 2.90 -3.35
C TRP A 107 -15.40 1.53 -3.93
N CYS A 108 -14.21 1.03 -3.60
CA CYS A 108 -13.68 -0.23 -4.12
C CYS A 108 -14.15 -1.49 -3.35
N GLN A 109 -14.83 -1.30 -2.21
CA GLN A 109 -15.31 -2.39 -1.37
C GLN A 109 -16.38 -3.25 -2.06
N VAL A 110 -16.46 -4.51 -1.63
CA VAL A 110 -17.58 -5.40 -1.93
C VAL A 110 -18.67 -5.32 -0.84
N SER A 111 -19.73 -6.12 -1.02
CA SER A 111 -20.78 -6.35 -0.02
C SER A 111 -20.22 -6.48 1.40
N VAL A 112 -20.95 -5.96 2.40
CA VAL A 112 -20.57 -6.02 3.82
C VAL A 112 -20.38 -7.47 4.30
N ASP A 113 -21.03 -8.43 3.65
CA ASP A 113 -20.99 -9.84 4.03
C ASP A 113 -19.74 -10.57 3.52
N THR A 114 -18.94 -9.95 2.65
CA THR A 114 -17.71 -10.55 2.10
C THR A 114 -16.49 -9.97 2.80
N ALA A 115 -15.81 -10.78 3.61
CA ALA A 115 -14.58 -10.39 4.29
C ALA A 115 -13.37 -10.46 3.35
N VAL A 116 -13.17 -9.39 2.58
CA VAL A 116 -11.97 -9.22 1.73
C VAL A 116 -10.81 -8.69 2.60
N PRO A 117 -9.64 -9.37 2.63
CA PRO A 117 -8.45 -8.84 3.29
C PRO A 117 -8.06 -7.46 2.75
N LEU A 118 -7.51 -6.62 3.64
CA LEU A 118 -7.17 -5.25 3.32
C LEU A 118 -5.66 -5.02 3.43
N VAL A 119 -5.08 -4.33 2.45
CA VAL A 119 -3.69 -3.88 2.48
C VAL A 119 -3.68 -2.37 2.26
N PHE A 120 -3.42 -1.61 3.31
CA PHE A 120 -3.21 -0.17 3.20
C PHE A 120 -1.72 0.09 3.01
N ALA A 121 -1.37 0.99 2.10
CA ALA A 121 0.02 1.32 1.81
C ALA A 121 0.21 2.82 1.74
N SER A 122 1.33 3.28 2.26
CA SER A 122 1.71 4.68 2.18
C SER A 122 3.20 4.78 2.42
N ARG A 123 3.88 5.60 1.63
CA ARG A 123 5.31 5.87 1.78
C ARG A 123 5.58 6.52 3.12
N HIS A 124 4.85 7.58 3.46
CA HIS A 124 5.13 8.41 4.64
C HIS A 124 4.12 8.29 5.77
N GLY A 125 2.97 7.65 5.54
CA GLY A 125 1.82 7.71 6.43
C GLY A 125 1.26 9.14 6.51
N ASP A 126 0.56 9.43 7.61
CA ASP A 126 0.11 10.80 7.93
C ASP A 126 1.29 11.63 8.48
N LEU A 127 2.18 12.04 7.55
CA LEU A 127 3.40 12.77 7.88
C LEU A 127 3.10 14.14 8.50
N SER A 128 2.06 14.82 8.03
CA SER A 128 1.61 16.10 8.58
C SER A 128 1.27 15.99 10.06
N ARG A 129 0.50 14.96 10.45
CA ARG A 129 0.20 14.69 11.86
C ARG A 129 1.45 14.41 12.69
N THR A 130 2.38 13.63 12.15
CA THR A 130 3.63 13.30 12.85
C THR A 130 4.48 14.56 13.05
N TYR A 131 4.56 15.42 12.04
CA TYR A 131 5.26 16.70 12.10
C TYR A 131 4.66 17.63 13.15
N GLU A 132 3.33 17.83 13.15
CA GLU A 132 2.65 18.66 14.15
C GLU A 132 2.94 18.20 15.59
N MET A 133 3.00 16.89 15.82
CA MET A 133 3.36 16.34 17.12
C MET A 133 4.82 16.61 17.51
N LEU A 134 5.76 16.46 16.57
CA LEU A 134 7.18 16.77 16.81
C LEU A 134 7.39 18.26 17.06
N ASP A 135 6.65 19.11 16.34
CA ASP A 135 6.68 20.56 16.47
C ASP A 135 6.12 21.01 17.84
N ALA A 136 5.02 20.41 18.30
CA ALA A 136 4.50 20.62 19.65
C ALA A 136 5.52 20.21 20.74
N LEU A 137 6.17 19.04 20.58
CA LEU A 137 7.23 18.61 21.50
C LEU A 137 8.42 19.58 21.52
N ALA A 138 8.82 20.10 20.37
CA ALA A 138 9.91 21.07 20.27
C ALA A 138 9.58 22.42 20.96
N ARG A 139 8.29 22.71 21.17
CA ARG A 139 7.79 23.89 21.90
C ARG A 139 7.43 23.60 23.36
N ASP A 140 7.79 22.43 23.89
CA ASP A 140 7.42 21.98 25.24
C ASP A 140 5.90 21.93 25.48
N GLU A 141 5.10 21.73 24.42
CA GLU A 141 3.65 21.61 24.50
C GLU A 141 3.22 20.17 24.80
N ALA A 142 2.09 20.03 25.50
CA ALA A 142 1.56 18.72 25.85
C ALA A 142 0.97 18.00 24.61
N LEU A 143 1.39 16.76 24.38
CA LEU A 143 0.84 15.92 23.32
C LEU A 143 -0.59 15.46 23.65
N SER A 144 -1.48 15.55 22.65
CA SER A 144 -2.80 14.92 22.71
C SER A 144 -2.68 13.39 22.61
N PRO A 145 -3.18 12.63 23.60
CA PRO A 145 -3.20 11.16 23.51
C PRO A 145 -3.99 10.64 22.29
N THR A 146 -4.99 11.40 21.85
CA THR A 146 -5.77 11.05 20.66
C THR A 146 -4.95 11.24 19.39
N ASN A 147 -4.23 12.36 19.26
CA ASN A 147 -3.39 12.59 18.07
C ASN A 147 -2.25 11.58 18.00
N PHE A 148 -1.64 11.25 19.15
CA PHE A 148 -0.63 10.20 19.23
C PHE A 148 -1.19 8.83 18.81
N GLY A 149 -2.40 8.46 19.25
CA GLY A 149 -3.03 7.21 18.82
C GLY A 149 -3.39 7.16 17.34
N LEU A 150 -3.51 8.32 16.67
CA LEU A 150 -3.80 8.44 15.24
C LEU A 150 -2.55 8.62 14.38
N SER A 151 -1.35 8.75 14.97
CA SER A 151 -0.11 8.98 14.22
C SER A 151 0.60 7.70 13.80
N THR A 152 0.13 6.52 14.25
CA THR A 152 0.68 5.26 13.77
C THR A 152 0.31 5.05 12.30
N HIS A 153 1.23 4.46 11.53
CA HIS A 153 1.03 4.22 10.09
C HIS A 153 -0.25 3.44 9.78
N ASN A 154 -0.61 2.49 10.64
CA ASN A 154 -1.83 1.68 10.50
C ASN A 154 -3.13 2.38 10.94
N ALA A 155 -3.08 3.62 11.45
CA ALA A 155 -4.25 4.28 12.04
C ALA A 155 -5.40 4.45 11.05
N ILE A 156 -5.11 4.83 9.80
CA ILE A 156 -6.11 4.98 8.74
C ILE A 156 -6.80 3.63 8.46
N ALA A 157 -6.02 2.56 8.27
CA ALA A 157 -6.55 1.21 8.06
C ALA A 157 -7.41 0.74 9.25
N ALA A 158 -6.96 0.99 10.49
CA ALA A 158 -7.69 0.65 11.70
C ALA A 158 -9.03 1.42 11.80
N GLN A 159 -9.05 2.71 11.44
CA GLN A 159 -10.27 3.50 11.39
C GLN A 159 -11.28 2.93 10.40
N TYR A 160 -10.83 2.49 9.21
CA TYR A 160 -11.68 1.80 8.24
C TYR A 160 -12.29 0.53 8.83
N SER A 161 -11.44 -0.34 9.40
CA SER A 161 -11.85 -1.61 10.00
C SER A 161 -12.87 -1.40 11.11
N ILE A 162 -12.64 -0.45 12.02
CA ILE A 162 -13.55 -0.11 13.12
C ILE A 162 -14.88 0.43 12.59
N ALA A 163 -14.85 1.32 11.61
CA ALA A 163 -16.06 1.91 11.05
C ALA A 163 -16.96 0.90 10.35
N ARG A 164 -16.32 -0.04 9.65
CA ARG A 164 -16.97 -1.14 8.94
C ARG A 164 -17.24 -2.36 9.81
N LYS A 165 -16.81 -2.38 11.07
CA LYS A 165 -16.88 -3.52 12.00
C LYS A 165 -16.23 -4.79 11.42
N LEU A 166 -15.15 -4.64 10.66
CA LEU A 166 -14.42 -5.75 10.09
C LEU A 166 -13.57 -6.42 11.18
N THR A 167 -13.58 -7.75 11.17
CA THR A 167 -12.75 -8.61 12.03
C THR A 167 -11.77 -9.47 11.23
N GLY A 168 -11.78 -9.34 9.90
CA GLY A 168 -10.86 -10.00 8.99
C GLY A 168 -9.46 -9.38 9.01
N ASN A 169 -8.57 -9.94 8.18
CA ASN A 169 -7.19 -9.48 8.09
C ASN A 169 -7.11 -8.07 7.49
N TYR A 170 -6.36 -7.18 8.14
CA TYR A 170 -5.87 -5.94 7.53
C TYR A 170 -4.40 -5.71 7.90
N SER A 171 -3.62 -5.22 6.94
CA SER A 171 -2.25 -4.80 7.13
C SER A 171 -2.04 -3.36 6.65
N ALA A 172 -0.97 -2.73 7.16
CA ALA A 172 -0.51 -1.42 6.73
C ALA A 172 0.98 -1.51 6.42
N VAL A 173 1.39 -1.18 5.20
CA VAL A 173 2.74 -1.40 4.68
C VAL A 173 3.39 -0.10 4.20
N SER A 174 4.70 -0.01 4.36
CA SER A 174 5.53 1.06 3.81
C SER A 174 6.86 0.47 3.36
N ALA A 175 7.31 0.86 2.17
CA ALA A 175 8.60 0.45 1.60
C ALA A 175 9.27 1.62 0.85
N GLY A 176 9.15 2.83 1.39
CA GLY A 176 9.65 4.03 0.72
C GLY A 176 8.93 4.25 -0.61
N ALA A 177 9.67 4.60 -1.66
CA ALA A 177 9.10 4.79 -2.99
C ALA A 177 8.46 3.51 -3.57
N ALA A 178 8.90 2.32 -3.15
CA ALA A 178 8.35 1.03 -3.59
C ALA A 178 7.13 0.55 -2.76
N SER A 179 6.40 1.49 -2.12
CA SER A 179 5.27 1.13 -1.24
C SER A 179 4.11 0.49 -1.99
N ALA A 180 3.88 0.87 -3.25
CA ALA A 180 2.86 0.26 -4.10
C ALA A 180 3.19 -1.21 -4.42
N GLU A 181 4.44 -1.51 -4.76
CA GLU A 181 4.94 -2.87 -5.00
C GLU A 181 4.84 -3.74 -3.75
N ALA A 182 5.24 -3.19 -2.60
CA ALA A 182 5.12 -3.88 -1.33
C ALA A 182 3.66 -4.22 -1.01
N ALA A 183 2.72 -3.32 -1.32
CA ALA A 183 1.28 -3.57 -1.15
C ALA A 183 0.78 -4.71 -2.04
N VAL A 184 1.22 -4.75 -3.30
CA VAL A 184 0.88 -5.83 -4.23
C VAL A 184 1.49 -7.15 -3.80
N ILE A 185 2.74 -7.19 -3.34
CA ILE A 185 3.37 -8.41 -2.82
C ILE A 185 2.61 -8.95 -1.61
N GLU A 186 2.27 -8.09 -0.65
CA GLU A 186 1.48 -8.46 0.53
C GLU A 186 0.12 -9.04 0.10
N ALA A 187 -0.56 -8.39 -0.85
CA ALA A 187 -1.82 -8.87 -1.38
C ALA A 187 -1.70 -10.22 -2.11
N LEU A 188 -0.65 -10.43 -2.89
CA LEU A 188 -0.36 -11.70 -3.54
C LEU A 188 -0.08 -12.82 -2.53
N GLY A 189 0.57 -12.50 -1.40
CA GLY A 189 0.73 -13.41 -0.28
C GLY A 189 -0.62 -13.84 0.30
N LEU A 190 -1.53 -12.88 0.52
CA LEU A 190 -2.88 -13.16 1.01
C LEU A 190 -3.72 -13.99 0.04
N LEU A 191 -3.61 -13.74 -1.27
CA LEU A 191 -4.24 -14.56 -2.31
C LEU A 191 -3.68 -15.99 -2.31
N SER A 192 -2.36 -16.13 -2.14
CA SER A 192 -1.69 -17.44 -2.06
C SER A 192 -2.09 -18.22 -0.80
N ASP A 193 -2.40 -17.51 0.29
CA ASP A 193 -2.93 -18.08 1.55
C ASP A 193 -4.43 -18.44 1.46
N GLY A 194 -5.08 -18.19 0.32
CA GLY A 194 -6.44 -18.64 0.02
C GLY A 194 -7.51 -17.55 0.02
N ALA A 195 -7.15 -16.27 0.07
CA ALA A 195 -8.10 -15.20 -0.19
C ALA A 195 -8.55 -15.21 -1.66
N GLU A 196 -9.85 -15.02 -1.92
CA GLU A 196 -10.37 -14.95 -3.29
C GLU A 196 -10.03 -13.60 -3.96
N GLU A 197 -10.11 -12.53 -3.18
CA GLU A 197 -9.78 -11.17 -3.59
C GLU A 197 -9.08 -10.44 -2.45
N VAL A 198 -8.32 -9.39 -2.76
CA VAL A 198 -7.70 -8.47 -1.79
C VAL A 198 -7.95 -7.03 -2.22
N LEU A 199 -8.28 -6.16 -1.25
CA LEU A 199 -8.39 -4.72 -1.46
C LEU A 199 -7.10 -4.05 -1.03
N ILE A 200 -6.45 -3.37 -1.96
CA ILE A 200 -5.28 -2.54 -1.72
C ILE A 200 -5.72 -1.08 -1.71
N ALA A 201 -5.25 -0.28 -0.76
CA ALA A 201 -5.43 1.17 -0.76
C ALA A 201 -4.06 1.85 -0.57
N MET A 202 -3.55 2.49 -1.62
CA MET A 202 -2.34 3.29 -1.58
C MET A 202 -2.69 4.76 -1.45
N TYR A 203 -1.95 5.50 -0.64
CA TYR A 203 -2.17 6.92 -0.42
C TYR A 203 -0.89 7.59 0.06
N ASP A 204 -0.69 8.83 -0.35
CA ASP A 204 0.32 9.71 0.23
C ASP A 204 -0.14 11.16 0.09
N GLY A 205 0.44 12.01 0.92
CA GLY A 205 0.16 13.45 0.93
C GLY A 205 1.42 14.27 0.74
N CYS A 206 1.23 15.54 0.42
CA CYS A 206 2.32 16.50 0.38
C CYS A 206 3.04 16.55 1.75
N PRO A 207 4.36 16.30 1.80
CA PRO A 207 5.13 16.49 3.02
C PRO A 207 5.05 17.94 3.51
N PRO A 208 5.05 18.19 4.82
CA PRO A 208 5.17 19.56 5.36
C PRO A 208 6.40 20.28 4.81
N ASP A 209 6.34 21.61 4.67
CA ASP A 209 7.41 22.44 4.08
C ASP A 209 8.79 22.21 4.69
N ALA A 210 8.85 21.89 5.99
CA ALA A 210 10.09 21.55 6.68
C ALA A 210 10.84 20.34 6.07
N TYR A 211 10.14 19.47 5.35
CA TYR A 211 10.70 18.32 4.64
C TYR A 211 11.07 18.60 3.19
N ALA A 212 10.76 19.77 2.64
CA ALA A 212 11.06 20.10 1.24
C ALA A 212 12.53 19.90 0.84
N PRO A 213 13.55 20.19 1.68
CA PRO A 213 14.96 19.92 1.35
C PRO A 213 15.32 18.44 1.20
N TYR A 214 14.46 17.53 1.66
CA TYR A 214 14.66 16.09 1.61
C TYR A 214 13.74 15.39 0.61
N ALA A 215 12.93 16.15 -0.14
CA ALA A 215 12.04 15.59 -1.15
C ALA A 215 12.86 15.02 -2.32
N ASP A 216 12.57 13.77 -2.67
CA ASP A 216 13.20 13.01 -3.75
C ASP A 216 12.22 12.67 -4.88
N GLU A 217 10.95 13.05 -4.74
CA GLU A 217 9.92 12.97 -5.78
C GLU A 217 8.95 14.17 -5.71
N PRO A 218 8.18 14.45 -6.78
CA PRO A 218 7.14 15.48 -6.75
C PRO A 218 6.05 15.18 -5.72
N ALA A 219 5.69 16.16 -4.91
CA ALA A 219 4.67 16.02 -3.87
C ALA A 219 3.25 16.22 -4.43
N ALA A 220 2.32 15.30 -4.09
CA ALA A 220 0.91 15.45 -4.36
C ALA A 220 0.07 14.72 -3.30
N ASP A 221 -1.13 15.24 -3.06
CA ASP A 221 -2.19 14.57 -2.30
C ASP A 221 -2.93 13.60 -3.21
N TYR A 222 -2.90 12.30 -2.90
CA TYR A 222 -3.63 11.30 -3.67
C TYR A 222 -3.95 10.04 -2.86
N ALA A 223 -4.96 9.32 -3.34
CA ALA A 223 -5.21 7.94 -2.96
C ALA A 223 -5.76 7.14 -4.15
N TRP A 224 -5.46 5.85 -4.18
CA TRP A 224 -6.14 4.91 -5.06
C TRP A 224 -6.35 3.58 -4.35
N ALA A 225 -7.40 2.87 -4.76
CA ALA A 225 -7.70 1.54 -4.30
C ALA A 225 -7.86 0.59 -5.48
N LEU A 226 -7.36 -0.63 -5.31
CA LEU A 226 -7.47 -1.73 -6.26
C LEU A 226 -8.14 -2.90 -5.57
N ARG A 227 -9.02 -3.60 -6.28
CA ARG A 227 -9.46 -4.93 -5.89
C ARG A 227 -8.83 -5.93 -6.84
N ILE A 228 -8.01 -6.82 -6.31
CA ILE A 228 -7.26 -7.79 -7.11
C ILE A 228 -7.64 -9.22 -6.76
N ALA A 229 -7.49 -10.13 -7.71
CA ALA A 229 -7.71 -11.56 -7.55
C ALA A 229 -6.56 -12.36 -8.16
N ALA A 230 -6.42 -13.64 -7.78
CA ALA A 230 -5.45 -14.53 -8.42
C ALA A 230 -5.79 -14.72 -9.91
N ALA A 231 -4.78 -14.62 -10.77
CA ALA A 231 -4.93 -14.91 -12.20
C ALA A 231 -4.66 -16.39 -12.49
N GLN A 232 -5.36 -16.95 -13.47
CA GLN A 232 -5.07 -18.25 -14.04
C GLN A 232 -4.16 -18.12 -15.26
N ALA A 233 -3.55 -19.23 -15.68
CA ALA A 233 -2.70 -19.26 -16.86
C ALA A 233 -3.50 -18.88 -18.11
N GLY A 234 -3.08 -17.80 -18.79
CA GLY A 234 -3.73 -17.28 -19.99
C GLY A 234 -4.77 -16.19 -19.74
N ASP A 235 -5.01 -15.80 -18.48
CA ASP A 235 -5.85 -14.63 -18.20
C ASP A 235 -5.15 -13.32 -18.58
N ALA A 236 -5.93 -12.37 -19.10
CA ALA A 236 -5.52 -10.98 -19.18
C ALA A 236 -5.40 -10.39 -17.77
N GLY A 237 -4.34 -9.65 -17.50
CA GLY A 237 -4.06 -9.15 -16.16
C GLY A 237 -2.71 -8.45 -16.06
N PHE A 238 -2.12 -8.52 -14.88
CA PHE A 238 -0.86 -7.86 -14.58
C PHE A 238 0.10 -8.80 -13.86
N SER A 239 1.39 -8.53 -13.97
CA SER A 239 2.40 -9.15 -13.13
C SER A 239 3.36 -8.12 -12.59
N LEU A 240 3.87 -8.39 -11.39
CA LEU A 240 4.93 -7.62 -10.76
C LEU A 240 6.14 -8.52 -10.54
N ASP A 241 7.30 -8.08 -11.03
CA ASP A 241 8.58 -8.75 -10.84
C ASP A 241 9.57 -7.79 -10.17
N GLY A 242 10.49 -8.34 -9.37
CA GLY A 242 11.42 -7.58 -8.56
C GLY A 242 12.82 -8.17 -8.64
N ASP A 243 13.41 -8.17 -9.83
CA ASP A 243 14.76 -8.65 -10.11
C ASP A 243 15.84 -7.64 -9.65
N GLY A 244 16.88 -8.17 -9.00
CA GLY A 244 18.04 -7.39 -8.59
C GLY A 244 19.05 -7.30 -9.73
N THR A 245 19.16 -6.12 -10.35
CA THR A 245 20.39 -5.72 -11.05
C THR A 245 20.64 -4.24 -10.78
N ASP A 246 21.85 -3.96 -10.30
CA ASP A 246 22.32 -2.65 -9.86
C ASP A 246 22.27 -1.66 -11.03
N ALA A 247 21.22 -0.84 -11.05
CA ALA A 247 21.19 0.42 -11.77
C ALA A 247 20.49 1.41 -10.85
N ASP A 248 21.28 2.20 -10.12
CA ASP A 248 20.78 3.38 -9.42
C ASP A 248 20.52 4.48 -10.46
N GLY A 249 19.29 4.99 -10.47
CA GLY A 249 18.90 6.16 -11.24
C GLY A 249 17.67 5.94 -12.11
N GLN A 250 16.49 6.22 -11.55
CA GLN A 250 15.28 6.47 -12.35
C GLN A 250 15.36 7.90 -12.90
N ALA A 251 15.01 8.10 -14.17
CA ALA A 251 14.78 9.44 -14.69
C ALA A 251 13.53 10.04 -13.99
N PRO A 252 13.54 11.31 -13.56
CA PRO A 252 12.37 11.93 -12.95
C PRO A 252 11.18 11.92 -13.92
N THR A 253 10.06 11.38 -13.48
CA THR A 253 8.86 11.18 -14.32
C THR A 253 7.77 12.22 -14.07
N GLY A 254 8.05 13.22 -13.22
CA GLY A 254 7.15 14.35 -12.96
C GLY A 254 5.96 14.02 -12.07
N LEU A 255 5.82 12.77 -11.62
CA LEU A 255 4.82 12.30 -10.66
C LEU A 255 5.50 11.59 -9.48
N PRO A 256 4.88 11.57 -8.28
CA PRO A 256 5.24 10.62 -7.25
C PRO A 256 4.97 9.18 -7.72
N HIS A 257 5.80 8.24 -7.30
CA HIS A 257 5.81 6.89 -7.87
C HIS A 257 4.48 6.16 -7.73
N GLY A 258 3.77 6.34 -6.61
CA GLY A 258 2.45 5.73 -6.43
C GLY A 258 1.43 6.17 -7.48
N LEU A 259 1.52 7.39 -8.01
CA LEU A 259 0.69 7.83 -9.14
C LEU A 259 1.16 7.24 -10.47
N GLU A 260 2.46 7.00 -10.65
CA GLU A 260 2.96 6.32 -11.86
C GLU A 260 2.42 4.90 -11.98
N VAL A 261 2.38 4.16 -10.87
CA VAL A 261 1.77 2.84 -10.81
C VAL A 261 0.31 2.90 -11.24
N LEU A 262 -0.47 3.85 -10.71
CA LEU A 262 -1.86 4.03 -11.13
C LEU A 262 -1.94 4.37 -12.63
N ARG A 263 -1.12 5.30 -13.13
CA ARG A 263 -1.06 5.66 -14.56
C ARG A 263 -0.83 4.42 -15.42
N PHE A 264 0.15 3.59 -15.07
CA PHE A 264 0.44 2.34 -15.78
C PHE A 264 -0.77 1.40 -15.79
N LEU A 265 -1.39 1.16 -14.63
CA LEU A 265 -2.58 0.30 -14.48
C LEU A 265 -3.76 0.78 -15.33
N LEU A 266 -3.89 2.09 -15.55
CA LEU A 266 -4.95 2.71 -16.35
C LEU A 266 -4.62 2.89 -17.85
N SER A 267 -3.35 2.83 -18.21
CA SER A 267 -2.86 3.00 -19.59
C SER A 267 -2.86 1.69 -20.39
N ASP A 268 -2.67 1.77 -21.71
CA ASP A 268 -2.43 0.60 -22.56
C ASP A 268 -0.93 0.21 -22.64
N ASP A 269 -0.08 0.79 -21.78
CA ASP A 269 1.35 0.47 -21.76
C ASP A 269 1.56 -1.01 -21.42
N ALA A 270 2.43 -1.67 -22.18
CA ALA A 270 2.71 -3.10 -22.01
C ALA A 270 3.55 -3.40 -20.76
N ALA A 271 4.39 -2.46 -20.34
CA ALA A 271 5.24 -2.60 -19.17
C ALA A 271 5.66 -1.24 -18.60
N MET A 272 6.03 -1.22 -17.32
CA MET A 272 6.67 -0.11 -16.63
C MET A 272 7.82 -0.66 -15.77
N GLU A 273 8.94 0.06 -15.75
CA GLU A 273 10.09 -0.26 -14.89
C GLU A 273 10.33 0.87 -13.89
N PHE A 274 10.64 0.49 -12.65
CA PHE A 274 10.91 1.41 -11.56
C PHE A 274 12.09 0.93 -10.71
N HIS A 275 13.07 1.80 -10.48
CA HIS A 275 14.26 1.51 -9.71
C HIS A 275 14.18 2.14 -8.33
N ALA A 276 14.18 1.32 -7.28
CA ALA A 276 14.21 1.80 -5.90
C ALA A 276 14.93 0.82 -4.97
N SER A 277 15.74 1.37 -4.05
CA SER A 277 16.42 0.62 -2.99
C SER A 277 17.24 -0.57 -3.52
N GLY A 278 17.98 -0.38 -4.61
CA GLY A 278 18.79 -1.44 -5.24
C GLY A 278 18.00 -2.55 -5.92
N ARG A 279 16.72 -2.30 -6.28
CA ARG A 279 15.87 -3.26 -7.00
C ARG A 279 15.27 -2.61 -8.24
N CYS A 280 15.13 -3.40 -9.30
CA CYS A 280 14.35 -3.05 -10.48
C CYS A 280 12.98 -3.74 -10.37
N TRP A 281 11.94 -2.94 -10.25
CA TRP A 281 10.56 -3.38 -10.26
C TRP A 281 10.02 -3.32 -11.67
N ARG A 282 9.55 -4.45 -12.20
CA ARG A 282 8.95 -4.54 -13.53
C ARG A 282 7.48 -4.91 -13.42
N TRP A 283 6.63 -3.96 -13.79
CA TRP A 283 5.21 -4.19 -14.00
C TRP A 283 4.98 -4.58 -15.46
N GLN A 284 4.15 -5.60 -15.70
CA GLN A 284 3.79 -6.02 -17.06
C GLN A 284 2.28 -6.21 -17.16
N ARG A 285 1.72 -5.84 -18.31
CA ARG A 285 0.33 -6.08 -18.69
C ARG A 285 0.26 -7.29 -19.62
N HIS A 286 -0.67 -8.18 -19.34
CA HIS A 286 -0.97 -9.37 -20.14
C HIS A 286 -2.34 -9.20 -20.77
N ALA A 287 -2.46 -9.49 -22.06
CA ALA A 287 -3.67 -9.33 -22.87
C ALA A 287 -4.21 -10.69 -23.33
#